data_AF-A0A437A6B3-F1
#
_entry.id   AF-A0A437A6B3-F1
#
_cell.length_a   1.000
_cell.length_b   1.000
_cell.length_c   1.000
_cell.angle_alpha   90.00
_cell.angle_beta   90.00
_cell.angle_gamma   90.00
#
_symmetry.space_group_name_H-M   'P 1'
#
loop_
_entity.id
_entity.type
_entity.pdbx_description
1 polymer ?
#
loop_
_entity_poly.entity_id
_entity_poly.type
_entity_poly.pdbx_seq_one_letter_code
_entity_poly.pdbx_strand_id
1 'polypeptide(L)'
;MEESDLTVLFKPFPTSSTSIDPIDHSDAVVDQQSDTWNRSCSTQIPGSPISQSESIVLGVLLQPEYLSPVVARADVIYDSDTTGLEISREDVGCIGEFLTYQISRRLIIRNIPRNPKRDQAVEQSIWSLQKLPVEDDKVSPQSSSLIVVVPHIPDQPTEWPFYLPDVRAFAIEIAGSKLSIHHLARTRPTLSHTKSFHNPTADVDSERSQRMFKRMLEVLKKRFEKPDYIKRVNHDTVVARERYQKVYQDLKAKHADRLCRIFAMNGYEGKGCREVDKIFEELGIASFCICLWEEIYEIPTAARRNGYYNEVVRSKASSEPLSQFVGFADLGCGSGVLTDVLLQEGWPGYGIDARSRKIWKSFDDYVQSHLTESILIPYVIDQTPTGSEDDASYRSDKMDPFYTIPGSPHTYHSGHFANGTFLICNHGDELTAWTPLLASLSQSPFIVVPCCSFNLAGRRFRAQRPLCQVEGERSRESSKRSTYQLLINYVENLCNEIGVVPQKEWLRIPSTRNLAIIGRTYGPGSKLSKDLKKDESRQAIVKEIIRREGGTEGWNAMVAKLKERQPSGADDGHSRCS
;
A
#
# COMPACT_ATOMS: atom_id res chain seq x y z
N MET A 1 26.86 -39.15 1.82
CA MET A 1 25.41 -38.91 1.89
C MET A 1 24.91 -38.98 0.47
N GLU A 2 24.23 -40.06 0.11
CA GLU A 2 23.47 -40.07 -1.14
C GLU A 2 22.39 -39.00 -1.03
N GLU A 3 22.31 -38.20 -2.08
CA GLU A 3 21.31 -37.15 -2.17
C GLU A 3 19.92 -37.78 -2.29
N SER A 4 18.91 -37.21 -1.62
CA SER A 4 17.52 -37.65 -1.75
C SER A 4 17.06 -37.51 -3.20
N ASP A 5 16.82 -38.64 -3.85
CA ASP A 5 16.16 -38.69 -5.14
C ASP A 5 14.65 -38.68 -4.91
N LEU A 6 14.04 -37.50 -5.04
CA LEU A 6 12.59 -37.34 -4.91
C LEU A 6 11.84 -38.19 -5.93
N THR A 7 12.44 -38.56 -7.07
CA THR A 7 11.83 -39.44 -8.06
C THR A 7 11.59 -40.84 -7.50
N VAL A 8 12.54 -41.35 -6.71
CA VAL A 8 12.41 -42.68 -6.07
C VAL A 8 11.39 -42.67 -4.93
N LEU A 9 11.28 -41.54 -4.23
CA LEU A 9 10.38 -41.39 -3.09
C LEU A 9 8.93 -41.06 -3.49
N PHE A 10 8.72 -40.52 -4.68
CA PHE A 10 7.42 -40.07 -5.17
C PHE A 10 6.64 -41.20 -5.85
N LYS A 11 5.43 -41.45 -5.35
CA LYS A 11 4.44 -42.32 -5.99
C LYS A 11 3.30 -41.45 -6.53
N PRO A 12 3.21 -41.23 -7.87
CA PRO A 12 2.14 -40.45 -8.45
C PRO A 12 0.78 -41.14 -8.26
N PHE A 13 -0.27 -40.36 -8.04
CA PHE A 13 -1.63 -40.90 -8.15
C PHE A 13 -1.99 -41.10 -9.63
N PRO A 14 -2.79 -42.13 -9.97
CA PRO A 14 -3.26 -42.31 -11.34
C PRO A 14 -4.03 -41.06 -11.77
N THR A 15 -3.56 -40.40 -12.81
CA THR A 15 -4.34 -39.34 -13.46
C THR A 15 -5.59 -39.99 -14.02
N SER A 16 -6.77 -39.46 -13.67
CA SER A 16 -8.03 -39.93 -14.21
C SER A 16 -8.05 -39.61 -15.71
N SER A 17 -7.56 -40.53 -16.54
CA SER A 17 -7.81 -40.50 -17.97
C SER A 17 -9.30 -40.72 -18.14
N THR A 18 -10.02 -39.67 -18.54
CA THR A 18 -11.35 -39.83 -19.13
C THR A 18 -11.22 -40.84 -20.25
N SER A 19 -11.88 -41.99 -20.09
CA SER A 19 -12.01 -43.01 -21.11
C SER A 19 -12.66 -42.39 -22.35
N ILE A 20 -11.85 -42.09 -23.36
CA ILE A 20 -12.35 -41.84 -24.70
C ILE A 20 -12.55 -43.22 -25.32
N ASP A 21 -13.79 -43.51 -25.71
CA ASP A 21 -14.16 -44.72 -26.43
C ASP A 21 -13.22 -44.94 -27.62
N PRO A 22 -12.81 -46.19 -27.91
CA PRO A 22 -11.87 -46.48 -28.98
C PRO A 22 -12.57 -46.35 -30.33
N ILE A 23 -12.46 -45.18 -30.96
CA ILE A 23 -12.73 -45.05 -32.39
C ILE A 23 -11.54 -44.36 -33.07
N ASP A 24 -10.93 -45.17 -33.93
CA ASP A 24 -10.01 -44.87 -35.03
C ASP A 24 -8.50 -44.85 -34.76
N HIS A 25 -7.81 -45.67 -35.54
CA HIS A 25 -6.38 -45.88 -35.53
C HIS A 25 -5.67 -44.70 -36.21
N SER A 26 -5.08 -43.82 -35.40
CA SER A 26 -3.89 -43.08 -35.79
C SER A 26 -2.91 -43.10 -34.62
N ASP A 27 -1.71 -43.62 -34.85
CA ASP A 27 -0.62 -43.73 -33.87
C ASP A 27 -0.17 -42.35 -33.37
N ALA A 28 -0.93 -41.76 -32.44
CA ALA A 28 -0.46 -40.70 -31.57
C ALA A 28 0.17 -41.38 -30.35
N VAL A 29 1.50 -41.50 -30.35
CA VAL A 29 2.25 -41.86 -29.14
C VAL A 29 2.03 -40.74 -28.14
N VAL A 30 1.09 -40.92 -27.22
CA VAL A 30 0.98 -40.09 -26.02
C VAL A 30 2.21 -40.41 -25.18
N ASP A 31 3.21 -39.54 -25.24
CA ASP A 31 4.42 -39.66 -24.42
C ASP A 31 4.00 -39.75 -22.94
N GLN A 32 4.43 -40.81 -22.25
CA GLN A 32 4.03 -41.06 -20.88
C GLN A 32 4.46 -39.88 -20.00
N GLN A 33 3.58 -39.47 -19.07
CA GLN A 33 3.88 -38.45 -18.07
C GLN A 33 5.20 -38.81 -17.36
N SER A 34 6.27 -38.04 -17.57
CA SER A 34 7.51 -38.25 -16.83
C SER A 34 7.32 -37.71 -15.41
N ASP A 35 7.05 -38.61 -14.46
CA ASP A 35 6.96 -38.28 -13.04
C ASP A 35 8.34 -38.10 -12.38
N THR A 36 9.32 -37.63 -13.17
CA THR A 36 10.71 -37.42 -12.75
C THR A 36 10.88 -36.07 -12.07
N TRP A 37 11.33 -36.09 -10.83
CA TRP A 37 11.69 -34.89 -10.07
C TRP A 37 13.13 -34.51 -10.36
N ASN A 38 13.34 -33.30 -10.86
CA ASN A 38 14.65 -32.77 -11.20
C ASN A 38 15.07 -31.69 -10.20
N ARG A 39 16.26 -31.80 -9.64
CA ARG A 39 16.81 -30.72 -8.79
C ARG A 39 17.19 -29.51 -9.65
N SER A 40 16.57 -28.36 -9.37
CA SER A 40 16.86 -27.09 -10.07
C SER A 40 18.07 -26.37 -9.47
N CYS A 41 18.11 -26.23 -8.13
CA CYS A 41 19.16 -25.47 -7.45
C CYS A 41 19.26 -25.85 -5.97
N SER A 42 20.41 -25.57 -5.34
CA SER A 42 20.60 -25.80 -3.90
C SER A 42 21.61 -24.84 -3.27
N THR A 43 21.53 -24.65 -1.96
CA THR A 43 22.47 -23.84 -1.18
C THR A 43 22.58 -24.33 0.26
N GLN A 44 23.61 -23.88 0.97
CA GLN A 44 23.76 -24.11 2.41
C GLN A 44 23.05 -23.01 3.20
N ILE A 45 22.42 -23.39 4.29
CA ILE A 45 21.71 -22.55 5.23
C ILE A 45 22.12 -22.90 6.69
N PRO A 46 21.96 -22.00 7.65
CA PRO A 46 22.10 -22.34 9.07
C PRO A 46 21.12 -23.45 9.46
N GLY A 47 21.57 -24.40 10.28
CA GLY A 47 20.69 -25.41 10.86
C GLY A 47 19.60 -24.75 11.69
N SER A 48 18.33 -25.10 11.42
CA SER A 48 17.16 -24.53 12.11
C SER A 48 16.19 -25.67 12.48
N PRO A 49 15.43 -25.56 13.59
CA PRO A 49 14.34 -26.49 13.88
C PRO A 49 13.32 -26.58 12.74
N ILE A 50 12.61 -27.72 12.63
CA ILE A 50 11.63 -27.96 11.55
C ILE A 50 10.53 -26.89 11.53
N SER A 51 9.94 -26.58 12.68
CA SER A 51 8.86 -25.60 12.80
C SER A 51 9.30 -24.19 12.36
N GLN A 52 10.54 -23.82 12.66
CA GLN A 52 11.13 -22.56 12.21
C GLN A 52 11.37 -22.59 10.69
N SER A 53 11.86 -23.71 10.17
CA SER A 53 12.11 -23.91 8.74
C SER A 53 10.85 -23.79 7.88
N GLU A 54 9.76 -24.43 8.31
CA GLU A 54 8.45 -24.32 7.63
C GLU A 54 7.95 -22.87 7.64
N SER A 55 7.94 -22.22 8.81
CA SER A 55 7.50 -20.83 8.96
C SER A 55 8.28 -19.86 8.05
N ILE A 56 9.60 -20.06 7.92
CA ILE A 56 10.44 -19.26 7.01
C ILE A 56 10.01 -19.45 5.54
N VAL A 57 9.81 -20.68 5.10
CA VAL A 57 9.42 -20.97 3.71
C VAL A 57 8.02 -20.45 3.41
N LEU A 58 7.05 -20.74 4.27
CA LEU A 58 5.68 -20.25 4.12
C LEU A 58 5.62 -18.73 4.15
N GLY A 59 6.40 -18.07 5.02
CA GLY A 59 6.50 -16.62 5.06
C GLY A 59 6.98 -16.00 3.73
N VAL A 60 7.83 -16.69 2.98
CA VAL A 60 8.26 -16.27 1.63
C VAL A 60 7.19 -16.58 0.58
N LEU A 61 6.58 -17.77 0.60
CA LEU A 61 5.55 -18.16 -0.37
C LEU A 61 4.26 -17.32 -0.25
N LEU A 62 3.90 -16.90 0.96
CA LEU A 62 2.76 -16.02 1.24
C LEU A 62 3.03 -14.54 0.90
N GLN A 63 4.26 -14.21 0.49
CA GLN A 63 4.67 -12.87 0.07
C GLN A 63 5.31 -12.91 -1.33
N PRO A 64 4.56 -13.39 -2.35
CA PRO A 64 5.09 -13.63 -3.69
C PRO A 64 5.57 -12.34 -4.39
N GLU A 65 5.15 -11.17 -3.93
CA GLU A 65 5.65 -9.88 -4.41
C GLU A 65 7.17 -9.68 -4.17
N TYR A 66 7.79 -10.43 -3.26
CA TYR A 66 9.24 -10.46 -3.08
C TYR A 66 9.98 -11.34 -4.10
N LEU A 67 9.26 -12.30 -4.66
CA LEU A 67 9.76 -13.25 -5.66
C LEU A 67 9.59 -12.70 -7.07
N SER A 68 8.49 -11.99 -7.33
CA SER A 68 8.14 -11.48 -8.65
C SER A 68 7.44 -10.13 -8.58
N PRO A 69 7.95 -9.08 -9.28
CA PRO A 69 7.35 -7.75 -9.24
C PRO A 69 6.00 -7.68 -9.96
N VAL A 70 5.62 -8.71 -10.72
CA VAL A 70 4.35 -8.78 -11.43
C VAL A 70 3.22 -9.40 -10.60
N VAL A 71 3.53 -9.97 -9.44
CA VAL A 71 2.54 -10.46 -8.47
C VAL A 71 2.26 -9.37 -7.44
N ALA A 72 0.98 -9.20 -7.08
CA ALA A 72 0.54 -8.22 -6.11
C ALA A 72 0.56 -8.77 -4.68
N ARG A 73 0.06 -10.01 -4.50
CA ARG A 73 -0.06 -10.71 -3.22
C ARG A 73 -0.47 -12.18 -3.41
N ALA A 74 -0.44 -12.95 -2.32
CA ALA A 74 -1.15 -14.21 -2.14
C ALA A 74 -2.28 -14.02 -1.12
N ASP A 75 -3.49 -14.49 -1.46
CA ASP A 75 -4.63 -14.57 -0.57
C ASP A 75 -4.74 -16.01 -0.05
N VAL A 76 -4.82 -16.22 1.28
CA VAL A 76 -5.01 -17.56 1.86
C VAL A 76 -6.49 -17.91 1.76
N ILE A 77 -6.82 -18.96 1.01
CA ILE A 77 -8.17 -19.47 0.81
C ILE A 77 -8.50 -20.55 1.84
N TYR A 78 -7.51 -21.39 2.15
CA TYR A 78 -7.64 -22.51 3.07
C TYR A 78 -6.33 -22.73 3.83
N ASP A 79 -6.44 -23.13 5.08
CA ASP A 79 -5.32 -23.53 5.93
C ASP A 79 -5.78 -24.59 6.94
N SER A 80 -5.25 -25.80 6.82
CA SER A 80 -5.63 -26.95 7.67
C SER A 80 -5.43 -26.66 9.16
N ASP A 81 -4.40 -25.89 9.52
CA ASP A 81 -4.07 -25.57 10.92
C ASP A 81 -5.16 -24.71 11.59
N THR A 82 -5.89 -23.93 10.80
CA THR A 82 -6.94 -23.01 11.31
C THR A 82 -8.34 -23.61 11.21
N THR A 83 -8.56 -24.50 10.23
CA THR A 83 -9.88 -25.06 9.93
C THR A 83 -10.17 -26.33 10.73
N GLY A 84 -9.14 -27.06 11.17
CA GLY A 84 -9.30 -28.31 11.92
C GLY A 84 -9.92 -29.46 11.13
N LEU A 85 -10.04 -29.31 9.79
CA LEU A 85 -10.53 -30.34 8.89
C LEU A 85 -9.42 -31.37 8.62
N GLU A 86 -9.81 -32.64 8.54
CA GLU A 86 -8.86 -33.71 8.19
C GLU A 86 -8.35 -33.52 6.76
N ILE A 87 -7.03 -33.71 6.61
CA ILE A 87 -6.36 -33.66 5.30
C ILE A 87 -6.60 -34.99 4.60
N SER A 88 -7.18 -34.94 3.40
CA SER A 88 -7.49 -36.11 2.57
C SER A 88 -6.49 -36.24 1.42
N ARG A 89 -6.39 -37.44 0.82
CA ARG A 89 -5.55 -37.69 -0.37
C ARG A 89 -6.27 -37.36 -1.68
N GLU A 90 -7.59 -37.27 -1.62
CA GLU A 90 -8.49 -36.86 -2.71
C GLU A 90 -8.58 -35.33 -2.85
N ASP A 91 -7.96 -34.62 -1.92
CA ASP A 91 -7.91 -33.17 -1.87
C ASP A 91 -7.25 -32.54 -3.10
N VAL A 92 -7.87 -31.46 -3.61
CA VAL A 92 -7.36 -30.70 -4.76
C VAL A 92 -5.88 -30.33 -4.59
N GLY A 93 -5.09 -30.60 -5.63
CA GLY A 93 -3.67 -30.32 -5.67
C GLY A 93 -2.79 -31.39 -5.02
N CYS A 94 -3.34 -32.50 -4.55
CA CYS A 94 -2.55 -33.67 -4.15
C CYS A 94 -2.14 -34.45 -5.40
N ILE A 95 -0.84 -34.56 -5.66
CA ILE A 95 -0.29 -35.14 -6.91
C ILE A 95 0.25 -36.57 -6.75
N GLY A 96 0.36 -37.05 -5.51
CA GLY A 96 0.95 -38.34 -5.17
C GLY A 96 1.45 -38.38 -3.73
N GLU A 97 2.07 -39.49 -3.38
CA GLU A 97 2.62 -39.74 -2.04
C GLU A 97 4.14 -39.69 -2.03
N PHE A 98 4.72 -39.15 -0.96
CA PHE A 98 6.15 -39.22 -0.71
C PHE A 98 6.37 -40.25 0.40
N LEU A 99 6.87 -41.44 0.06
CA LEU A 99 6.82 -42.66 0.90
C LEU A 99 7.41 -42.54 2.30
N THR A 100 8.37 -41.63 2.50
CA THR A 100 9.09 -41.43 3.77
C THR A 100 8.65 -40.16 4.50
N TYR A 101 7.60 -39.51 4.02
CA TYR A 101 7.10 -38.24 4.52
C TYR A 101 5.64 -38.36 4.94
N GLN A 102 5.28 -37.67 6.00
CA GLN A 102 3.90 -37.47 6.44
C GLN A 102 3.48 -36.03 6.19
N ILE A 103 2.27 -35.83 5.67
CA ILE A 103 1.69 -34.50 5.50
C ILE A 103 1.38 -33.92 6.87
N SER A 104 1.91 -32.72 7.16
CA SER A 104 1.69 -32.00 8.41
C SER A 104 0.71 -30.84 8.27
N ARG A 105 0.67 -30.19 7.10
CA ARG A 105 -0.20 -29.03 6.85
C ARG A 105 -0.51 -28.89 5.36
N ARG A 106 -1.70 -28.35 5.06
CA ARG A 106 -2.11 -27.98 3.71
C ARG A 106 -2.63 -26.55 3.70
N LEU A 107 -2.12 -25.74 2.78
CA LEU A 107 -2.68 -24.43 2.44
C LEU A 107 -3.17 -24.41 1.00
N ILE A 108 -4.21 -23.64 0.74
CA ILE A 108 -4.58 -23.21 -0.61
C ILE A 108 -4.45 -21.70 -0.63
N ILE A 109 -3.64 -21.20 -1.56
CA ILE A 109 -3.44 -19.77 -1.75
C ILE A 109 -3.87 -19.38 -3.15
N ARG A 110 -4.35 -18.14 -3.32
CA ARG A 110 -4.64 -17.54 -4.62
C ARG A 110 -3.65 -16.40 -4.87
N ASN A 111 -2.75 -16.60 -5.83
CA ASN A 111 -1.83 -15.56 -6.26
C ASN A 111 -2.55 -14.56 -7.16
N ILE A 112 -2.52 -13.28 -6.75
CA ILE A 112 -3.18 -12.18 -7.46
C ILE A 112 -2.12 -11.41 -8.26
N PRO A 113 -2.17 -11.38 -9.59
CA PRO A 113 -1.26 -10.58 -10.41
C PRO A 113 -1.55 -9.08 -10.31
N ARG A 114 -0.53 -8.24 -10.50
CA ARG A 114 -0.70 -6.78 -10.51
C ARG A 114 -1.50 -6.28 -11.71
N ASN A 115 -1.46 -7.02 -12.82
CA ASN A 115 -2.22 -6.72 -14.03
C ASN A 115 -3.11 -7.91 -14.40
N PRO A 116 -4.35 -7.95 -13.91
CA PRO A 116 -5.32 -9.01 -14.21
C PRO A 116 -5.68 -9.14 -15.69
N LYS A 117 -5.44 -8.09 -16.50
CA LYS A 117 -5.67 -8.14 -17.96
C LYS A 117 -4.59 -8.94 -18.70
N ARG A 118 -3.41 -9.09 -18.09
CA ARG A 118 -2.27 -9.81 -18.71
C ARG A 118 -2.17 -11.23 -18.19
N ASP A 119 -2.30 -11.42 -16.88
CA ASP A 119 -2.25 -12.74 -16.25
C ASP A 119 -3.50 -12.88 -15.36
N GLN A 120 -4.12 -14.07 -15.33
CA GLN A 120 -5.23 -14.36 -14.42
C GLN A 120 -4.70 -14.74 -13.03
N ALA A 121 -5.54 -14.61 -12.00
CA ALA A 121 -5.23 -15.14 -10.68
C ALA A 121 -5.20 -16.68 -10.71
N VAL A 122 -4.24 -17.27 -10.00
CA VAL A 122 -4.07 -18.74 -9.97
C VAL A 122 -3.99 -19.23 -8.54
N GLU A 123 -4.78 -20.27 -8.26
CA GLU A 123 -4.74 -21.00 -7.00
C GLU A 123 -3.58 -22.00 -6.99
N GLN A 124 -3.00 -22.22 -5.82
CA GLN A 124 -1.94 -23.19 -5.62
C GLN A 124 -2.16 -23.90 -4.29
N SER A 125 -1.95 -25.21 -4.29
CA SER A 125 -1.82 -25.97 -3.04
C SER A 125 -0.38 -25.94 -2.57
N ILE A 126 -0.20 -25.71 -1.27
CA ILE A 126 1.08 -25.84 -0.57
C ILE A 126 0.92 -26.96 0.45
N TRP A 127 1.72 -28.01 0.29
CA TRP A 127 1.73 -29.17 1.17
C TRP A 127 3.02 -29.15 1.97
N SER A 128 2.91 -29.03 3.29
CA SER A 128 4.04 -29.22 4.20
C SER A 128 4.10 -30.69 4.58
N LEU A 129 5.27 -31.30 4.42
CA LEU A 129 5.54 -32.67 4.81
C LEU A 129 6.77 -32.75 5.71
N GLN A 130 6.72 -33.67 6.68
CA GLN A 130 7.81 -33.96 7.60
C GLN A 130 8.28 -35.39 7.40
N LYS A 131 9.60 -35.59 7.38
CA LYS A 131 10.17 -36.93 7.24
C LYS A 131 9.83 -37.77 8.47
N LEU A 132 9.35 -38.98 8.25
CA LEU A 132 9.05 -39.93 9.32
C LEU A 132 10.34 -40.33 10.05
N PRO A 133 10.32 -40.47 11.38
CA PRO A 133 11.48 -40.97 12.13
C PRO A 133 11.77 -42.41 11.72
N VAL A 134 13.05 -42.71 11.42
CA VAL A 134 13.51 -44.08 11.15
C VAL A 134 13.90 -44.70 12.49
N GLU A 135 13.37 -45.88 12.80
CA GLU A 135 13.52 -46.55 14.12
C GLU A 135 14.97 -46.92 14.48
N ASP A 136 15.91 -46.91 13.53
CA ASP A 136 17.30 -47.40 13.71
C ASP A 136 18.39 -46.31 13.82
N ASP A 137 18.05 -45.02 13.69
CA ASP A 137 19.03 -43.93 13.76
C ASP A 137 19.32 -43.51 15.23
N LYS A 138 20.25 -44.22 15.87
CA LYS A 138 20.82 -43.84 17.20
C LYS A 138 21.66 -42.54 17.16
N VAL A 139 21.83 -41.94 16.00
CA VAL A 139 22.48 -40.64 15.81
C VAL A 139 21.37 -39.66 15.43
N SER A 140 21.13 -38.68 16.31
CA SER A 140 20.14 -37.58 16.18
C SER A 140 19.40 -37.54 14.83
N PRO A 141 18.11 -37.89 14.75
CA PRO A 141 17.39 -37.96 13.48
C PRO A 141 17.52 -36.61 12.77
N GLN A 142 18.14 -36.62 11.58
CA GLN A 142 18.26 -35.42 10.77
C GLN A 142 16.87 -35.04 10.26
N SER A 143 16.24 -34.15 11.01
CA SER A 143 15.05 -33.40 10.67
C SER A 143 15.07 -32.95 9.21
N SER A 144 14.20 -33.54 8.39
CA SER A 144 13.99 -33.12 7.01
C SER A 144 12.54 -32.72 6.81
N SER A 145 12.34 -31.60 6.13
CA SER A 145 11.03 -31.13 5.70
C SER A 145 11.00 -30.96 4.19
N LEU A 146 9.81 -31.19 3.63
CA LEU A 146 9.54 -31.05 2.20
C LEU A 146 8.28 -30.22 2.05
N ILE A 147 8.36 -29.13 1.29
CA ILE A 147 7.20 -28.28 0.99
C ILE A 147 6.93 -28.37 -0.50
N VAL A 148 5.79 -28.94 -0.88
CA VAL A 148 5.41 -29.16 -2.28
C VAL A 148 4.37 -28.13 -2.69
N VAL A 149 4.63 -27.41 -3.77
CA VAL A 149 3.75 -26.38 -4.32
C VAL A 149 3.21 -26.86 -5.66
N VAL A 150 1.88 -26.91 -5.77
CA VAL A 150 1.15 -27.40 -6.93
C VAL A 150 0.23 -26.29 -7.45
N PRO A 151 0.57 -25.64 -8.58
CA PRO A 151 -0.33 -24.70 -9.24
C PRO A 151 -1.57 -25.41 -9.77
N HIS A 152 -2.75 -24.82 -9.58
CA HIS A 152 -4.02 -25.30 -10.12
C HIS A 152 -4.22 -24.74 -11.52
N ILE A 153 -3.47 -25.27 -12.46
CA ILE A 153 -3.56 -24.93 -13.89
C ILE A 153 -4.00 -26.18 -14.64
N PRO A 154 -4.97 -26.09 -15.56
CA PRO A 154 -5.36 -27.22 -16.40
C PRO A 154 -4.16 -27.81 -17.15
N ASP A 155 -4.19 -29.10 -17.47
CA ASP A 155 -3.09 -29.79 -18.17
C ASP A 155 -2.77 -29.16 -19.54
N GLN A 156 -3.80 -28.64 -20.21
CA GLN A 156 -3.70 -27.92 -21.48
C GLN A 156 -4.18 -26.47 -21.32
N PRO A 157 -3.35 -25.58 -20.74
CA PRO A 157 -3.70 -24.17 -20.62
C PRO A 157 -3.49 -23.48 -21.97
N THR A 158 -4.38 -22.55 -22.32
CA THR A 158 -4.22 -21.69 -23.50
C THR A 158 -2.98 -20.80 -23.38
N GLU A 159 -2.71 -20.29 -22.18
CA GLU A 159 -1.51 -19.53 -21.84
C GLU A 159 -1.03 -19.88 -20.43
N TRP A 160 0.29 -19.91 -20.23
CA TRP A 160 0.87 -20.09 -18.90
C TRP A 160 1.13 -18.74 -18.23
N PRO A 161 0.62 -18.49 -17.00
CA PRO A 161 0.85 -17.23 -16.31
C PRO A 161 2.34 -16.91 -16.19
N PHE A 162 2.74 -15.72 -16.62
CA PHE A 162 4.15 -15.34 -16.71
C PHE A 162 4.87 -15.36 -15.36
N TYR A 163 4.12 -15.16 -14.29
CA TYR A 163 4.64 -15.09 -12.93
C TYR A 163 4.82 -16.44 -12.24
N LEU A 164 4.54 -17.55 -12.93
CA LEU A 164 4.73 -18.91 -12.42
C LEU A 164 5.83 -19.67 -13.18
N PRO A 165 6.62 -20.51 -12.49
CA PRO A 165 7.54 -21.41 -13.17
C PRO A 165 6.75 -22.37 -14.06
N ASP A 166 7.27 -22.67 -15.24
CA ASP A 166 6.64 -23.59 -16.20
C ASP A 166 6.88 -25.05 -15.80
N VAL A 167 6.23 -25.50 -14.73
CA VAL A 167 6.38 -26.82 -14.11
C VAL A 167 5.03 -27.32 -13.61
N ARG A 168 4.85 -28.65 -13.52
CA ARG A 168 3.63 -29.26 -12.96
C ARG A 168 3.56 -29.02 -11.45
N ALA A 169 4.70 -29.13 -10.77
CA ALA A 169 4.87 -28.83 -9.36
C ALA A 169 6.34 -28.49 -9.08
N PHE A 170 6.61 -27.87 -7.94
CA PHE A 170 7.96 -27.74 -7.42
C PHE A 170 7.98 -28.03 -5.91
N ALA A 171 9.13 -28.46 -5.41
CA ALA A 171 9.31 -28.83 -4.02
C ALA A 171 10.52 -28.11 -3.43
N ILE A 172 10.36 -27.60 -2.21
CA ILE A 172 11.42 -27.00 -1.41
C ILE A 172 11.77 -28.00 -0.32
N GLU A 173 12.95 -28.59 -0.43
CA GLU A 173 13.45 -29.58 0.51
C GLU A 173 14.49 -28.94 1.44
N ILE A 174 14.34 -29.21 2.73
CA ILE A 174 15.29 -28.81 3.77
C ILE A 174 15.78 -30.10 4.42
N ALA A 175 17.07 -30.36 4.32
CA ALA A 175 17.73 -31.53 4.89
C ALA A 175 18.95 -31.07 5.68
N GLY A 176 18.82 -30.99 7.00
CA GLY A 176 19.87 -30.46 7.88
C GLY A 176 20.22 -29.01 7.55
N SER A 177 21.44 -28.76 7.10
CA SER A 177 21.94 -27.43 6.70
C SER A 177 21.83 -27.14 5.20
N LYS A 178 21.12 -27.98 4.43
CA LYS A 178 20.98 -27.83 2.97
C LYS A 178 19.54 -27.49 2.60
N LEU A 179 19.38 -26.49 1.76
CA LEU A 179 18.13 -26.09 1.12
C LEU A 179 18.22 -26.37 -0.38
N SER A 180 17.24 -27.07 -0.94
CA SER A 180 17.17 -27.38 -2.37
C SER A 180 15.78 -27.20 -2.94
N ILE A 181 15.71 -26.76 -4.20
CA ILE A 181 14.47 -26.67 -4.96
C ILE A 181 14.51 -27.72 -6.06
N HIS A 182 13.45 -28.51 -6.12
CA HIS A 182 13.22 -29.56 -7.11
C HIS A 182 11.95 -29.23 -7.89
N HIS A 183 11.83 -29.74 -9.12
CA HIS A 183 10.66 -29.51 -9.94
C HIS A 183 10.23 -30.77 -10.69
N LEU A 184 8.92 -30.86 -10.91
CA LEU A 184 8.29 -31.88 -11.72
C LEU A 184 7.94 -31.27 -13.08
N ALA A 185 8.51 -31.82 -14.14
CA ALA A 185 8.33 -31.31 -15.49
C ALA A 185 6.86 -31.44 -15.95
N ARG A 186 6.46 -30.57 -16.87
CA ARG A 186 5.19 -30.71 -17.59
C ARG A 186 5.40 -31.59 -18.80
N THR A 187 4.46 -32.50 -19.05
CA THR A 187 4.37 -33.23 -20.31
C THR A 187 3.80 -32.29 -21.36
N ARG A 188 4.54 -32.02 -22.43
CA ARG A 188 4.01 -31.31 -23.59
C ARG A 188 3.70 -32.34 -24.67
N PRO A 189 2.50 -32.35 -25.27
CA PRO A 189 2.26 -33.17 -26.44
C PRO A 189 3.22 -32.73 -27.55
N THR A 190 4.14 -33.60 -27.94
CA THR A 190 4.99 -33.38 -29.10
C THR A 190 4.13 -33.52 -30.34
N LEU A 191 3.85 -32.43 -31.04
CA LEU A 191 3.32 -32.49 -32.41
C LEU A 191 4.44 -33.00 -33.32
N SER A 192 4.59 -34.32 -33.39
CA SER A 192 5.26 -34.94 -34.53
C SER A 192 4.37 -34.72 -35.76
N HIS A 193 4.99 -34.34 -36.87
CA HIS A 193 4.40 -34.07 -38.18
C HIS A 193 3.86 -32.64 -38.42
N THR A 194 4.75 -31.72 -38.78
CA THR A 194 4.78 -31.16 -40.15
C THR A 194 6.03 -30.29 -40.33
N LYS A 195 6.80 -30.56 -41.39
CA LYS A 195 7.83 -29.64 -41.89
C LYS A 195 7.11 -28.43 -42.50
N SER A 196 6.88 -27.38 -41.72
CA SER A 196 6.45 -26.09 -42.27
C SER A 196 7.29 -24.98 -41.67
N PHE A 197 7.96 -24.24 -42.56
CA PHE A 197 8.73 -23.04 -42.27
C PHE A 197 7.77 -21.89 -41.92
N HIS A 198 7.27 -21.85 -40.69
CA HIS A 198 6.83 -20.62 -40.05
C HIS A 198 7.23 -20.66 -38.57
N ASN A 199 7.89 -19.60 -38.13
CA ASN A 199 8.51 -19.47 -36.80
C ASN A 199 7.61 -20.04 -35.70
N PRO A 200 8.06 -21.09 -34.97
CA PRO A 200 7.34 -21.55 -33.79
C PRO A 200 7.42 -20.42 -32.75
N THR A 201 6.28 -19.78 -32.50
CA THR A 201 6.14 -18.84 -31.40
C THR A 201 6.36 -19.60 -30.09
N ALA A 202 7.51 -19.28 -29.46
CA ALA A 202 7.88 -19.54 -28.08
C ALA A 202 8.01 -21.02 -27.65
N ASP A 203 9.20 -21.58 -27.87
CA ASP A 203 9.77 -22.53 -26.92
C ASP A 203 9.71 -21.88 -25.52
N VAL A 204 8.81 -22.35 -24.66
CA VAL A 204 8.64 -21.78 -23.32
C VAL A 204 9.93 -21.99 -22.51
N ASP A 205 10.42 -20.86 -22.01
CA ASP A 205 11.76 -20.55 -21.53
C ASP A 205 12.15 -21.32 -20.25
N SER A 206 12.81 -22.47 -20.39
CA SER A 206 13.43 -23.22 -19.28
C SER A 206 14.32 -22.31 -18.41
N GLU A 207 15.00 -21.34 -19.02
CA GLU A 207 15.82 -20.39 -18.29
C GLU A 207 14.97 -19.47 -17.39
N ARG A 208 13.74 -19.12 -17.78
CA ARG A 208 12.82 -18.33 -16.93
C ARG A 208 12.52 -19.06 -15.64
N SER A 209 12.08 -20.31 -15.73
CA SER A 209 11.79 -21.14 -14.54
C SER A 209 13.02 -21.28 -13.65
N GLN A 210 14.20 -21.49 -14.24
CA GLN A 210 15.46 -21.53 -13.50
C GLN A 210 15.80 -20.21 -12.81
N ARG A 211 15.62 -19.06 -13.48
CA ARG A 211 15.79 -17.72 -12.88
C ARG A 211 14.85 -17.52 -11.69
N MET A 212 13.60 -17.97 -11.80
CA MET A 212 12.62 -17.88 -10.73
C MET A 212 13.01 -18.73 -9.52
N PHE A 213 13.41 -19.99 -9.73
CA PHE A 213 13.88 -20.86 -8.63
C PHE A 213 15.15 -20.31 -7.98
N LYS A 214 16.11 -19.81 -8.76
CA LYS A 214 17.32 -19.19 -8.22
C LYS A 214 16.98 -17.96 -7.36
N ARG A 215 16.08 -17.10 -7.82
CA ARG A 215 15.61 -15.94 -7.05
C ARG A 215 14.95 -16.37 -5.75
N MET A 216 14.10 -17.40 -5.79
CA MET A 216 13.44 -17.95 -4.60
C MET A 216 14.46 -18.49 -3.60
N LEU A 217 15.44 -19.26 -4.08
CA LEU A 217 16.52 -19.80 -3.26
C LEU A 217 17.35 -18.69 -2.59
N GLU A 218 17.67 -17.61 -3.32
CA GLU A 218 18.38 -16.45 -2.78
C GLU A 218 17.59 -15.72 -1.69
N VAL A 219 16.27 -15.56 -1.86
CA VAL A 219 15.40 -14.93 -0.86
C VAL A 219 15.29 -15.81 0.38
N LEU A 220 15.05 -17.11 0.21
CA LEU A 220 14.98 -18.08 1.31
C LEU A 220 16.29 -18.12 2.09
N LYS A 221 17.44 -18.24 1.42
CA LYS A 221 18.76 -18.22 2.07
C LYS A 221 18.94 -17.02 2.99
N LYS A 222 18.60 -15.81 2.50
CA LYS A 222 18.71 -14.58 3.29
C LYS A 222 17.79 -14.58 4.52
N ARG A 223 16.63 -15.25 4.46
CA ARG A 223 15.70 -15.39 5.59
C ARG A 223 16.22 -16.41 6.61
N PHE A 224 16.78 -17.53 6.15
CA PHE A 224 17.45 -18.50 7.03
C PHE A 224 18.69 -17.92 7.72
N GLU A 225 19.48 -17.08 7.04
CA GLU A 225 20.65 -16.40 7.64
C GLU A 225 20.28 -15.31 8.64
N LYS A 226 19.04 -14.81 8.59
CA LYS A 226 18.55 -13.72 9.45
C LYS A 226 17.14 -14.04 9.96
N PRO A 227 17.01 -15.07 10.82
CA PRO A 227 15.70 -15.46 11.36
C PRO A 227 15.06 -14.33 12.17
N ASP A 228 15.88 -13.48 12.82
CA ASP A 228 15.42 -12.33 13.61
C ASP A 228 15.20 -11.05 12.77
N TYR A 229 15.07 -11.17 11.44
CA TYR A 229 14.82 -9.99 10.60
C TYR A 229 13.44 -9.39 10.91
N ILE A 230 13.45 -8.24 11.60
CA ILE A 230 12.25 -7.44 11.83
C ILE A 230 12.05 -6.47 10.67
N LYS A 231 10.90 -6.59 10.00
CA LYS A 231 10.48 -5.64 8.97
C LYS A 231 10.24 -4.27 9.62
N ARG A 232 10.92 -3.23 9.11
CA ARG A 232 10.79 -1.85 9.63
C ARG A 232 9.60 -1.09 9.04
N VAL A 233 9.19 -1.49 7.85
CA VAL A 233 8.10 -0.88 7.08
C VAL A 233 6.91 -1.82 7.16
N ASN A 234 5.92 -1.46 7.97
CA ASN A 234 4.69 -2.21 8.08
C ASN A 234 3.63 -1.48 7.28
N HIS A 235 3.22 -2.11 6.18
CA HIS A 235 2.08 -1.67 5.39
C HIS A 235 0.81 -2.27 5.98
N ASP A 236 -0.32 -1.69 5.60
CA ASP A 236 -1.66 -2.21 5.83
C ASP A 236 -2.02 -2.25 7.33
N THR A 237 -1.55 -1.26 8.10
CA THR A 237 -1.76 -1.15 9.55
C THR A 237 -3.03 -0.39 9.92
N VAL A 238 -3.49 0.49 9.05
CA VAL A 238 -4.72 1.28 9.19
C VAL A 238 -5.79 0.78 8.24
N VAL A 239 -5.43 0.49 6.98
CA VAL A 239 -6.36 -0.02 5.97
C VAL A 239 -5.88 -1.40 5.50
N ALA A 240 -6.79 -2.38 5.48
CA ALA A 240 -6.50 -3.72 5.01
C ALA A 240 -6.02 -3.74 3.54
N ARG A 241 -4.98 -4.53 3.28
CA ARG A 241 -4.29 -4.62 1.98
C ARG A 241 -5.25 -4.93 0.84
N GLU A 242 -6.13 -5.90 1.04
CA GLU A 242 -7.04 -6.44 0.04
C GLU A 242 -8.05 -5.36 -0.39
N ARG A 243 -8.56 -4.60 0.59
CA ARG A 243 -9.49 -3.49 0.37
C ARG A 243 -8.82 -2.35 -0.40
N TYR A 244 -7.63 -1.92 0.06
CA TYR A 244 -6.85 -0.89 -0.63
C TYR A 244 -6.57 -1.28 -2.09
N GLN A 245 -6.05 -2.49 -2.31
CA GLN A 245 -5.69 -2.94 -3.66
C GLN A 245 -6.92 -3.04 -4.57
N LYS A 246 -8.08 -3.46 -4.04
CA LYS A 246 -9.31 -3.47 -4.82
C LYS A 246 -9.70 -2.05 -5.26
N VAL A 247 -9.80 -1.10 -4.33
CA VAL A 247 -10.16 0.29 -4.64
C VAL A 247 -9.14 0.91 -5.62
N TYR A 248 -7.85 0.69 -5.38
CA TYR A 248 -6.80 1.20 -6.26
C TYR A 248 -6.91 0.69 -7.70
N GLN A 249 -7.20 -0.60 -7.90
CA GLN A 249 -7.38 -1.14 -9.24
C GLN A 249 -8.64 -0.59 -9.91
N ASP A 250 -9.73 -0.42 -9.16
CA ASP A 250 -10.97 0.19 -9.65
C ASP A 250 -10.74 1.64 -10.09
N LEU A 251 -10.07 2.46 -9.26
CA LEU A 251 -9.72 3.85 -9.58
C LEU A 251 -8.75 3.92 -10.76
N LYS A 252 -7.73 3.07 -10.79
CA LYS A 252 -6.77 3.01 -11.89
C LYS A 252 -7.46 2.67 -13.21
N ALA A 253 -8.37 1.69 -13.22
CA ALA A 253 -9.11 1.32 -14.42
C ALA A 253 -10.05 2.44 -14.90
N LYS A 254 -10.62 3.23 -13.98
CA LYS A 254 -11.55 4.32 -14.30
C LYS A 254 -10.86 5.62 -14.73
N HIS A 255 -9.76 5.99 -14.06
CA HIS A 255 -9.20 7.34 -14.13
C HIS A 255 -7.86 7.43 -14.84
N ALA A 256 -7.02 6.38 -14.82
CA ALA A 256 -5.62 6.50 -15.25
C ALA A 256 -5.49 6.96 -16.71
N ASP A 257 -6.22 6.35 -17.65
CA ASP A 257 -6.14 6.71 -19.06
C ASP A 257 -6.54 8.17 -19.33
N ARG A 258 -7.56 8.66 -18.60
CA ARG A 258 -8.02 10.05 -18.70
C ARG A 258 -6.97 11.01 -18.15
N LEU A 259 -6.46 10.74 -16.95
CA LEU A 259 -5.46 11.59 -16.29
C LEU A 259 -4.16 11.64 -17.10
N CYS A 260 -3.70 10.51 -17.64
CA CYS A 260 -2.54 10.47 -18.52
C CYS A 260 -2.72 11.38 -19.75
N ARG A 261 -3.89 11.34 -20.40
CA ARG A 261 -4.20 12.25 -21.52
C ARG A 261 -4.21 13.72 -21.09
N ILE A 262 -4.81 14.04 -19.95
CA ILE A 262 -4.80 15.42 -19.42
C ILE A 262 -3.36 15.90 -19.19
N PHE A 263 -2.51 15.07 -18.57
CA PHE A 263 -1.10 15.40 -18.34
C PHE A 263 -0.35 15.59 -19.66
N ALA A 264 -0.57 14.71 -20.64
CA ALA A 264 0.01 14.81 -21.97
C ALA A 264 -0.33 16.15 -22.65
N MET A 265 -1.61 16.51 -22.66
CA MET A 265 -2.11 17.75 -23.29
C MET A 265 -1.57 19.02 -22.64
N ASN A 266 -1.17 18.94 -21.37
CA ASN A 266 -0.59 20.07 -20.63
C ASN A 266 0.95 20.09 -20.66
N GLY A 267 1.58 19.24 -21.48
CA GLY A 267 3.02 19.23 -21.68
C GLY A 267 3.82 18.58 -20.54
N TYR A 268 3.17 17.73 -19.73
CA TYR A 268 3.86 16.94 -18.71
C TYR A 268 4.46 15.63 -19.28
N GLU A 269 4.24 15.33 -20.57
CA GLU A 269 4.93 14.23 -21.27
C GLU A 269 6.37 14.63 -21.68
N GLY A 270 7.33 13.71 -21.50
CA GLY A 270 8.69 13.84 -22.07
C GLY A 270 9.82 14.24 -21.12
N LYS A 271 9.57 14.56 -19.85
CA LYS A 271 10.62 14.87 -18.86
C LYS A 271 10.86 13.73 -17.86
N GLY A 272 11.13 12.52 -18.38
CA GLY A 272 11.34 11.30 -17.59
C GLY A 272 10.06 10.81 -16.90
N CYS A 273 9.94 9.51 -16.69
CA CYS A 273 8.71 8.81 -16.25
C CYS A 273 8.05 9.29 -14.93
N ARG A 274 8.56 10.33 -14.27
CA ARG A 274 8.13 10.77 -12.94
C ARG A 274 6.75 11.45 -12.89
N GLU A 275 6.31 12.11 -13.96
CA GLU A 275 4.98 12.77 -13.96
C GLU A 275 3.84 11.75 -14.01
N VAL A 276 4.04 10.62 -14.70
CA VAL A 276 3.08 9.51 -14.71
C VAL A 276 3.04 8.81 -13.35
N ASP A 277 4.19 8.69 -12.67
CA ASP A 277 4.25 8.12 -11.31
C ASP A 277 3.41 8.96 -10.32
N LYS A 278 3.37 10.30 -10.48
CA LYS A 278 2.51 11.16 -9.66
C LYS A 278 1.03 10.83 -9.81
N ILE A 279 0.54 10.57 -11.03
CA ILE A 279 -0.86 10.15 -11.22
C ILE A 279 -1.15 8.90 -10.38
N PHE A 280 -0.24 7.93 -10.38
CA PHE A 280 -0.40 6.70 -9.62
C PHE A 280 -0.20 6.86 -8.11
N GLU A 281 0.57 7.86 -7.68
CA GLU A 281 0.69 8.30 -6.29
C GLU A 281 -0.63 8.88 -5.79
N GLU A 282 -1.21 9.84 -6.53
CA GLU A 282 -2.49 10.47 -6.21
C GLU A 282 -3.63 9.44 -6.18
N LEU A 283 -3.68 8.52 -7.14
CA LEU A 283 -4.64 7.40 -7.13
C LEU A 283 -4.46 6.50 -5.89
N GLY A 284 -3.22 6.29 -5.44
CA GLY A 284 -2.95 5.53 -4.22
C GLY A 284 -3.45 6.24 -2.97
N ILE A 285 -3.20 7.55 -2.86
CA ILE A 285 -3.66 8.37 -1.73
C ILE A 285 -5.19 8.45 -1.72
N ALA A 286 -5.83 8.66 -2.89
CA ALA A 286 -7.28 8.63 -3.03
C ALA A 286 -7.86 7.28 -2.57
N SER A 287 -7.24 6.16 -2.98
CA SER A 287 -7.66 4.82 -2.58
C SER A 287 -7.60 4.63 -1.06
N PHE A 288 -6.53 5.11 -0.43
CA PHE A 288 -6.38 5.06 1.02
C PHE A 288 -7.45 5.90 1.72
N CYS A 289 -7.67 7.15 1.29
CA CYS A 289 -8.68 8.04 1.86
C CYS A 289 -10.08 7.42 1.75
N ILE A 290 -10.43 6.90 0.58
CA ILE A 290 -11.72 6.24 0.36
C ILE A 290 -11.92 5.06 1.30
N CYS A 291 -10.93 4.16 1.41
CA CYS A 291 -11.03 3.01 2.31
C CYS A 291 -11.16 3.46 3.78
N LEU A 292 -10.38 4.46 4.17
CA LEU A 292 -10.39 5.01 5.52
C LEU A 292 -11.75 5.65 5.84
N TRP A 293 -12.31 6.45 4.94
CA TRP A 293 -13.59 7.14 5.15
C TRP A 293 -14.78 6.19 5.19
N GLU A 294 -14.81 5.19 4.31
CA GLU A 294 -15.83 4.16 4.38
C GLU A 294 -15.80 3.38 5.72
N GLU A 295 -14.64 3.27 6.38
CA GLU A 295 -14.52 2.71 7.73
C GLU A 295 -14.97 3.69 8.81
N ILE A 296 -14.43 4.92 8.81
CA ILE A 296 -14.71 5.93 9.84
C ILE A 296 -16.19 6.31 9.86
N TYR A 297 -16.80 6.45 8.69
CA TYR A 297 -18.16 7.00 8.53
C TYR A 297 -19.20 5.94 8.16
N GLU A 298 -18.79 4.67 8.06
CA GLU A 298 -19.66 3.54 7.69
C GLU A 298 -20.49 3.76 6.41
N ILE A 299 -19.92 4.46 5.41
CA ILE A 299 -20.62 4.81 4.16
C ILE A 299 -20.51 3.64 3.17
N PRO A 300 -21.62 2.98 2.78
CA PRO A 300 -21.57 1.89 1.82
C PRO A 300 -21.24 2.37 0.40
N THR A 301 -20.46 1.57 -0.34
CA THR A 301 -20.05 1.88 -1.71
C THR A 301 -21.20 2.23 -2.65
N ALA A 302 -22.34 1.56 -2.51
CA ALA A 302 -23.51 1.74 -3.36
C ALA A 302 -24.22 3.09 -3.14
N ALA A 303 -24.15 3.68 -1.95
CA ALA A 303 -24.82 4.95 -1.63
C ALA A 303 -24.18 6.16 -2.35
N ARG A 304 -22.92 6.03 -2.79
CA ARG A 304 -22.13 7.11 -3.39
C ARG A 304 -22.51 7.44 -4.82
N ARG A 305 -22.86 6.43 -5.63
CA ARG A 305 -23.09 6.58 -7.08
C ARG A 305 -24.43 7.19 -7.46
N ASN A 306 -25.42 7.13 -6.56
CA ASN A 306 -26.80 7.52 -6.86
C ASN A 306 -27.20 8.87 -6.22
N GLY A 307 -26.25 9.66 -5.69
CA GLY A 307 -26.57 10.93 -5.02
C GLY A 307 -27.29 10.79 -3.66
N TYR A 308 -27.46 9.56 -3.16
CA TYR A 308 -28.10 9.25 -1.87
C TYR A 308 -27.25 9.60 -0.65
N TYR A 309 -26.04 10.11 -0.85
CA TYR A 309 -25.16 10.56 0.24
C TYR A 309 -25.90 11.50 1.21
N ASN A 310 -26.66 12.46 0.70
CA ASN A 310 -27.44 13.39 1.53
C ASN A 310 -28.61 12.73 2.30
N GLU A 311 -29.18 11.63 1.82
CA GLU A 311 -30.29 10.92 2.50
C GLU A 311 -29.80 9.95 3.57
N VAL A 312 -28.75 9.15 3.26
CA VAL A 312 -28.17 8.20 4.22
C VAL A 312 -27.56 8.94 5.41
N VAL A 313 -26.84 10.04 5.14
CA VAL A 313 -26.20 10.87 6.17
C VAL A 313 -27.23 11.58 7.07
N ARG A 314 -28.37 12.03 6.53
CA ARG A 314 -29.46 12.64 7.34
C ARG A 314 -30.15 11.65 8.27
N SER A 315 -30.16 10.35 7.92
CA SER A 315 -30.83 9.31 8.71
C SER A 315 -30.03 8.80 9.92
N LYS A 316 -28.71 8.96 9.91
CA LYS A 316 -27.77 8.57 11.00
C LYS A 316 -27.20 9.79 11.72
N ALA A 317 -28.04 10.75 12.11
CA ALA A 317 -27.62 11.90 12.93
C ALA A 317 -27.18 11.43 14.33
N SER A 318 -25.93 10.98 14.42
CA SER A 318 -25.22 10.76 15.67
C SER A 318 -24.89 12.12 16.29
N SER A 319 -24.90 12.20 17.61
CA SER A 319 -24.56 13.42 18.37
C SER A 319 -23.06 13.75 18.36
N GLU A 320 -22.21 12.91 17.77
CA GLU A 320 -20.76 13.07 17.75
C GLU A 320 -20.29 13.67 16.40
N PRO A 321 -19.67 14.87 16.38
CA PRO A 321 -19.26 15.56 15.15
C PRO A 321 -18.32 14.76 14.22
N LEU A 322 -17.60 13.77 14.76
CA LEU A 322 -16.63 12.95 14.02
C LEU A 322 -17.25 11.73 13.31
N SER A 323 -18.53 11.41 13.54
CA SER A 323 -19.17 10.23 12.95
C SER A 323 -19.79 10.48 11.58
N GLN A 324 -19.84 11.73 11.12
CA GLN A 324 -20.43 12.12 9.86
C GLN A 324 -19.33 12.70 8.95
N PHE A 325 -19.24 12.22 7.70
CA PHE A 325 -18.40 12.90 6.72
C PHE A 325 -19.07 14.24 6.38
N VAL A 326 -18.32 15.34 6.50
CA VAL A 326 -18.82 16.68 6.17
C VAL A 326 -18.30 17.13 4.80
N GLY A 327 -17.15 16.59 4.40
CA GLY A 327 -16.43 16.90 3.19
C GLY A 327 -14.93 16.82 3.46
N PHE A 328 -14.12 16.91 2.40
CA PHE A 328 -12.67 17.04 2.53
C PHE A 328 -12.17 18.43 2.13
N ALA A 329 -11.01 18.82 2.67
CA ALA A 329 -10.24 19.96 2.20
C ALA A 329 -8.79 19.51 1.89
N ASP A 330 -8.39 19.59 0.62
CA ASP A 330 -7.05 19.23 0.15
C ASP A 330 -6.13 20.45 0.19
N LEU A 331 -5.29 20.51 1.21
CA LEU A 331 -4.43 21.63 1.57
C LEU A 331 -3.12 21.56 0.77
N GLY A 332 -2.92 22.49 -0.15
CA GLY A 332 -1.79 22.47 -1.08
C GLY A 332 -2.01 21.45 -2.20
N CYS A 333 -3.21 21.43 -2.77
CA CYS A 333 -3.67 20.39 -3.70
C CYS A 333 -2.87 20.30 -5.02
N GLY A 334 -1.97 21.25 -5.31
CA GLY A 334 -1.02 21.18 -6.41
C GLY A 334 -1.72 20.97 -7.76
N SER A 335 -1.47 19.82 -8.37
CA SER A 335 -2.07 19.45 -9.66
C SER A 335 -3.60 19.37 -9.63
N GLY A 336 -4.21 19.22 -8.45
CA GLY A 336 -5.65 19.02 -8.29
C GLY A 336 -6.14 17.60 -8.61
N VAL A 337 -5.24 16.66 -8.95
CA VAL A 337 -5.62 15.29 -9.32
C VAL A 337 -6.30 14.54 -8.18
N LEU A 338 -5.80 14.64 -6.94
CA LEU A 338 -6.46 14.01 -5.80
C LEU A 338 -7.88 14.54 -5.62
N THR A 339 -8.03 15.86 -5.66
CA THR A 339 -9.33 16.53 -5.58
C THR A 339 -10.27 16.09 -6.71
N ASP A 340 -9.80 16.07 -7.97
CA ASP A 340 -10.55 15.54 -9.13
C ASP A 340 -11.04 14.11 -8.86
N VAL A 341 -10.14 13.19 -8.52
CA VAL A 341 -10.48 11.78 -8.32
C VAL A 341 -11.51 11.61 -7.20
N LEU A 342 -11.33 12.29 -6.06
CA LEU A 342 -12.25 12.18 -4.93
C LEU A 342 -13.65 12.73 -5.28
N LEU A 343 -13.72 13.87 -5.98
CA LEU A 343 -14.98 14.45 -6.46
C LEU A 343 -15.68 13.51 -7.46
N GLN A 344 -14.95 12.91 -8.40
CA GLN A 344 -15.48 11.96 -9.39
C GLN A 344 -15.95 10.64 -8.79
N GLU A 345 -15.46 10.31 -7.57
CA GLU A 345 -15.93 9.18 -6.77
C GLU A 345 -17.09 9.56 -5.82
N GLY A 346 -17.59 10.80 -5.91
CA GLY A 346 -18.76 11.27 -5.19
C GLY A 346 -18.46 11.72 -3.75
N TRP A 347 -17.20 12.01 -3.42
CA TRP A 347 -16.85 12.57 -2.12
C TRP A 347 -16.86 14.10 -2.22
N PRO A 348 -17.72 14.81 -1.47
CA PRO A 348 -17.76 16.26 -1.50
C PRO A 348 -16.50 16.85 -0.84
N GLY A 349 -16.00 17.95 -1.38
CA GLY A 349 -14.82 18.63 -0.84
C GLY A 349 -14.26 19.63 -1.83
N TYR A 350 -13.10 20.21 -1.50
CA TYR A 350 -12.43 21.16 -2.36
C TYR A 350 -10.91 21.12 -2.15
N GLY A 351 -10.17 21.59 -3.14
CA GLY A 351 -8.72 21.74 -3.09
C GLY A 351 -8.34 23.22 -3.05
N ILE A 352 -7.34 23.55 -2.23
CA ILE A 352 -6.74 24.88 -2.18
C ILE A 352 -5.24 24.80 -2.47
N ASP A 353 -4.77 25.66 -3.36
CA ASP A 353 -3.34 25.88 -3.59
C ASP A 353 -3.07 27.37 -3.64
N ALA A 354 -1.89 27.80 -3.18
CA ALA A 354 -1.50 29.20 -3.24
C ALA A 354 -1.41 29.74 -4.67
N ARG A 355 -1.39 28.86 -5.69
CA ARG A 355 -1.41 29.22 -7.11
C ARG A 355 -2.25 28.26 -7.94
N SER A 356 -3.05 28.79 -8.85
CA SER A 356 -3.71 27.99 -9.88
C SER A 356 -2.67 27.32 -10.80
N ARG A 357 -2.90 26.06 -11.14
CA ARG A 357 -2.07 25.30 -12.09
C ARG A 357 -2.74 25.25 -13.46
N LYS A 358 -1.92 25.26 -14.52
CA LYS A 358 -2.41 25.20 -15.91
C LYS A 358 -3.33 24.00 -16.14
N ILE A 359 -2.98 22.87 -15.54
CA ILE A 359 -3.72 21.61 -15.64
C ILE A 359 -5.16 21.71 -15.13
N TRP A 360 -5.47 22.63 -14.19
CA TRP A 360 -6.82 22.76 -13.63
C TRP A 360 -7.87 23.03 -14.71
N LYS A 361 -7.52 23.83 -15.74
CA LYS A 361 -8.39 24.15 -16.88
C LYS A 361 -8.74 22.95 -17.76
N SER A 362 -8.09 21.81 -17.55
CA SER A 362 -8.33 20.56 -18.29
C SER A 362 -9.24 19.59 -17.55
N PHE A 363 -9.63 19.89 -16.31
CA PHE A 363 -10.68 19.16 -15.61
C PHE A 363 -12.06 19.67 -16.03
N ASP A 364 -13.11 18.95 -15.69
CA ASP A 364 -14.48 19.40 -15.95
C ASP A 364 -14.85 20.63 -15.10
N ASP A 365 -15.91 21.34 -15.51
CA ASP A 365 -16.33 22.60 -14.88
C ASP A 365 -16.67 22.40 -13.39
N TYR A 366 -17.19 21.22 -13.03
CA TYR A 366 -17.50 20.88 -11.65
C TYR A 366 -16.23 20.80 -10.79
N VAL A 367 -15.20 20.09 -11.25
CA VAL A 367 -13.92 20.02 -10.53
C VAL A 367 -13.24 21.38 -10.49
N GLN A 368 -13.26 22.14 -11.59
CA GLN A 368 -12.72 23.49 -11.63
C GLN A 368 -13.36 24.42 -10.59
N SER A 369 -14.68 24.31 -10.36
CA SER A 369 -15.36 25.11 -9.34
C SER A 369 -15.03 24.71 -7.88
N HIS A 370 -14.34 23.58 -7.68
CA HIS A 370 -13.90 23.08 -6.37
C HIS A 370 -12.37 23.17 -6.20
N LEU A 371 -11.66 23.80 -7.14
CA LEU A 371 -10.24 24.09 -7.05
C LEU A 371 -10.05 25.60 -6.92
N THR A 372 -9.56 26.04 -5.77
CA THR A 372 -9.46 27.47 -5.45
C THR A 372 -8.00 27.90 -5.31
N GLU A 373 -7.59 28.90 -6.09
CA GLU A 373 -6.34 29.63 -5.83
C GLU A 373 -6.53 30.47 -4.57
N SER A 374 -5.91 30.04 -3.47
CA SER A 374 -6.07 30.69 -2.18
C SER A 374 -4.83 30.54 -1.30
N ILE A 375 -4.43 31.63 -0.64
CA ILE A 375 -3.37 31.59 0.38
C ILE A 375 -4.01 31.33 1.74
N LEU A 376 -3.66 30.19 2.35
CA LEU A 376 -4.13 29.85 3.70
C LEU A 376 -3.38 30.69 4.74
N ILE A 377 -4.10 31.55 5.45
CA ILE A 377 -3.62 32.32 6.59
C ILE A 377 -4.45 31.90 7.81
N PRO A 378 -3.89 31.09 8.72
CA PRO A 378 -4.59 30.67 9.92
C PRO A 378 -5.00 31.88 10.77
N TYR A 379 -6.27 31.99 11.12
CA TYR A 379 -6.83 33.06 11.95
C TYR A 379 -6.14 33.20 13.32
N VAL A 380 -5.48 32.14 13.80
CA VAL A 380 -4.69 32.17 15.04
C VAL A 380 -3.40 32.99 14.93
N ILE A 381 -2.96 33.32 13.71
CA ILE A 381 -1.80 34.17 13.41
C ILE A 381 -2.21 35.64 13.26
N ASP A 382 -3.39 35.90 12.69
CA ASP A 382 -3.82 37.23 12.25
C ASP A 382 -4.82 37.84 13.26
N GLN A 383 -4.38 38.85 14.00
CA GLN A 383 -5.25 39.79 14.72
C GLN A 383 -5.24 41.13 14.00
N THR A 384 -5.60 41.18 12.72
CA THR A 384 -5.97 42.46 12.12
C THR A 384 -7.27 42.94 12.76
N PRO A 385 -7.27 44.07 13.50
CA PRO A 385 -8.46 44.58 14.14
C PRO A 385 -9.32 45.26 13.07
N THR A 386 -10.23 44.50 12.47
CA THR A 386 -11.27 45.07 11.62
C THR A 386 -12.62 44.55 12.08
N GLY A 387 -13.17 45.22 13.10
CA GLY A 387 -14.48 44.95 13.67
C GLY A 387 -14.47 45.23 15.17
N SER A 388 -15.27 46.20 15.59
CA SER A 388 -15.54 46.60 16.97
C SER A 388 -15.68 45.43 17.95
N GLU A 389 -15.25 45.63 19.19
CA GLU A 389 -15.26 44.68 20.33
C GLU A 389 -16.66 44.19 20.79
N ASP A 390 -17.69 44.37 19.98
CA ASP A 390 -19.08 44.01 20.28
C ASP A 390 -19.59 42.91 19.35
N ASP A 391 -18.98 41.73 19.33
CA ASP A 391 -19.73 40.54 18.88
C ASP A 391 -19.17 39.19 19.36
N ALA A 392 -19.23 38.95 20.67
CA ALA A 392 -18.97 37.64 21.26
C ALA A 392 -20.11 36.61 20.99
N SER A 393 -20.96 36.82 19.97
CA SER A 393 -22.13 35.97 19.70
C SER A 393 -22.22 35.39 18.28
N TYR A 394 -21.31 35.73 17.37
CA TYR A 394 -21.34 35.22 16.00
C TYR A 394 -20.79 33.79 15.89
N ARG A 395 -21.69 32.84 15.62
CA ARG A 395 -21.39 31.41 15.45
C ARG A 395 -20.45 31.18 14.25
N SER A 396 -19.32 30.53 14.49
CA SER A 396 -18.29 30.16 13.50
C SER A 396 -18.79 29.33 12.31
N ASP A 397 -19.91 28.63 12.46
CA ASP A 397 -20.36 27.60 11.50
C ASP A 397 -20.98 28.15 10.20
N LYS A 398 -21.03 29.48 10.01
CA LYS A 398 -21.68 30.12 8.85
C LYS A 398 -20.85 31.14 8.08
N MET A 399 -19.60 31.39 8.47
CA MET A 399 -18.76 32.33 7.74
C MET A 399 -18.08 31.63 6.57
N ASP A 400 -18.14 32.24 5.39
CA ASP A 400 -17.33 31.81 4.25
C ASP A 400 -15.85 31.83 4.68
N PRO A 401 -15.12 30.69 4.65
CA PRO A 401 -13.74 30.67 5.08
C PRO A 401 -12.82 31.45 4.12
N PHE A 402 -13.30 31.76 2.92
CA PHE A 402 -12.60 32.56 1.93
C PHE A 402 -12.90 34.05 2.09
N TYR A 403 -11.84 34.88 1.96
CA TYR A 403 -11.96 36.33 2.06
C TYR A 403 -10.94 37.04 1.15
N THR A 404 -11.20 38.31 0.86
CA THR A 404 -10.30 39.18 0.11
C THR A 404 -9.85 40.34 0.97
N ILE A 405 -8.56 40.69 0.91
CA ILE A 405 -8.02 41.88 1.58
C ILE A 405 -8.12 43.07 0.62
N PRO A 406 -8.68 44.23 1.03
CA PRO A 406 -8.73 45.42 0.18
C PRO A 406 -7.35 45.78 -0.39
N GLY A 407 -7.28 45.98 -1.70
CA GLY A 407 -6.02 46.27 -2.41
C GLY A 407 -5.15 45.06 -2.73
N SER A 408 -5.56 43.84 -2.35
CA SER A 408 -4.89 42.59 -2.73
C SER A 408 -5.63 41.88 -3.86
N PRO A 409 -4.96 41.45 -4.94
CA PRO A 409 -5.59 40.71 -6.04
C PRO A 409 -5.79 39.21 -5.74
N HIS A 410 -5.70 38.81 -4.47
CA HIS A 410 -5.65 37.40 -4.06
C HIS A 410 -6.79 37.08 -3.11
N THR A 411 -7.27 35.85 -3.22
CA THR A 411 -8.19 35.23 -2.26
C THR A 411 -7.39 34.55 -1.16
N TYR A 412 -7.89 34.64 0.07
CA TYR A 412 -7.29 34.04 1.26
C TYR A 412 -8.25 33.06 1.90
N HIS A 413 -7.72 32.07 2.60
CA HIS A 413 -8.49 31.13 3.40
C HIS A 413 -8.09 31.32 4.87
N SER A 414 -9.07 31.61 5.73
CA SER A 414 -8.83 31.96 7.14
C SER A 414 -8.35 30.79 8.02
N GLY A 415 -8.37 29.57 7.48
CA GLY A 415 -8.07 28.35 8.23
C GLY A 415 -9.21 27.90 9.14
N HIS A 416 -10.38 28.54 9.08
CA HIS A 416 -11.61 27.98 9.61
C HIS A 416 -12.10 26.89 8.67
N PHE A 417 -12.40 25.73 9.23
CA PHE A 417 -13.06 24.63 8.54
C PHE A 417 -14.28 24.22 9.35
N ALA A 418 -15.33 23.72 8.68
CA ALA A 418 -16.47 23.17 9.39
C ALA A 418 -16.03 21.99 10.27
N ASN A 419 -16.62 21.85 11.45
CA ASN A 419 -16.31 20.76 12.36
C ASN A 419 -16.47 19.41 11.64
N GLY A 420 -15.49 18.52 11.76
CA GLY A 420 -15.49 17.21 11.09
C GLY A 420 -15.06 17.21 9.62
N THR A 421 -14.65 18.35 9.04
CA THR A 421 -14.04 18.38 7.69
C THR A 421 -12.78 17.53 7.68
N PHE A 422 -12.62 16.61 6.73
CA PHE A 422 -11.41 15.80 6.66
C PHE A 422 -10.28 16.57 5.95
N LEU A 423 -9.23 16.93 6.69
CA LEU A 423 -8.11 17.68 6.12
C LEU A 423 -7.10 16.73 5.48
N ILE A 424 -6.75 16.98 4.22
CA ILE A 424 -5.70 16.26 3.50
C ILE A 424 -4.54 17.21 3.28
N CYS A 425 -3.33 16.79 3.62
CA CYS A 425 -2.11 17.47 3.22
C CYS A 425 -1.19 16.46 2.53
N ASN A 426 -1.43 16.25 1.24
CA ASN A 426 -0.59 15.42 0.40
C ASN A 426 0.64 16.22 -0.04
N HIS A 427 1.81 15.92 0.53
CA HIS A 427 3.07 16.57 0.13
C HIS A 427 3.02 18.11 0.16
N GLY A 428 2.19 18.68 1.02
CA GLY A 428 1.90 20.12 1.09
C GLY A 428 3.00 20.99 1.71
N ASP A 429 4.26 20.55 1.68
CA ASP A 429 5.45 21.27 2.13
C ASP A 429 5.24 22.11 3.41
N GLU A 430 5.09 23.43 3.30
CA GLU A 430 4.90 24.36 4.42
C GLU A 430 3.63 24.09 5.25
N LEU A 431 2.61 23.44 4.67
CA LEU A 431 1.36 23.08 5.33
C LEU A 431 1.47 21.80 6.17
N THR A 432 2.56 21.02 6.02
CA THR A 432 2.76 19.74 6.72
C THR A 432 2.65 19.90 8.24
N ALA A 433 3.33 20.90 8.81
CA ALA A 433 3.33 21.16 10.25
C ALA A 433 2.04 21.87 10.72
N TRP A 434 1.40 22.63 9.83
CA TRP A 434 0.16 23.34 10.12
C TRP A 434 -1.06 22.43 10.16
N THR A 435 -1.08 21.39 9.34
CA THR A 435 -2.23 20.46 9.19
C THR A 435 -2.74 19.92 10.53
N PRO A 436 -1.92 19.31 11.42
CA PRO A 436 -2.41 18.84 12.71
C PRO A 436 -2.97 19.97 13.58
N LEU A 437 -2.35 21.17 13.55
CA LEU A 437 -2.81 22.33 14.33
C LEU A 437 -4.16 22.83 13.84
N LEU A 438 -4.32 23.01 12.52
CA LEU A 438 -5.58 23.39 11.89
C LEU A 438 -6.67 22.35 12.17
N ALA A 439 -6.34 21.07 12.06
CA ALA A 439 -7.27 19.98 12.34
C ALA A 439 -7.76 19.99 13.79
N SER A 440 -6.89 20.29 14.76
CA SER A 440 -7.29 20.45 16.16
C SER A 440 -8.24 21.63 16.35
N LEU A 441 -7.92 22.78 15.75
CA LEU A 441 -8.75 23.99 15.82
C LEU A 441 -10.16 23.77 15.25
N SER A 442 -10.28 23.00 14.16
CA SER A 442 -11.56 22.70 13.51
C SER A 442 -12.16 21.35 13.92
N GLN A 443 -11.70 20.73 15.02
CA GLN A 443 -12.18 19.42 15.49
C GLN A 443 -12.31 18.39 14.36
N SER A 444 -11.30 18.35 13.52
CA SER A 444 -11.32 17.70 12.22
C SER A 444 -10.35 16.52 12.20
N PRO A 445 -10.71 15.41 11.55
CA PRO A 445 -9.75 14.37 11.24
C PRO A 445 -8.82 14.82 10.11
N PHE A 446 -7.63 14.24 10.04
CA PHE A 446 -6.67 14.58 8.99
C PHE A 446 -5.77 13.42 8.56
N ILE A 447 -5.22 13.56 7.36
CA ILE A 447 -4.04 12.83 6.87
C ILE A 447 -2.99 13.83 6.41
N VAL A 448 -1.74 13.59 6.79
CA VAL A 448 -0.59 14.33 6.25
C VAL A 448 0.44 13.34 5.72
N VAL A 449 1.00 13.63 4.54
CA VAL A 449 2.09 12.86 3.92
C VAL A 449 3.35 13.75 3.84
N PRO A 450 4.20 13.77 4.88
CA PRO A 450 5.34 14.68 4.93
C PRO A 450 6.38 14.35 3.85
N CYS A 451 6.84 15.37 3.11
CA CYS A 451 7.95 15.26 2.13
C CYS A 451 9.17 16.11 2.52
N CYS A 452 8.94 17.41 2.72
CA CYS A 452 9.96 18.41 2.97
C CYS A 452 9.86 18.99 4.38
N SER A 453 10.99 19.38 4.95
CA SER A 453 11.06 19.92 6.30
C SER A 453 10.95 21.44 6.29
N PHE A 454 9.77 21.95 6.61
CA PHE A 454 9.47 23.35 6.84
C PHE A 454 8.92 23.55 8.25
N ASN A 455 9.35 24.61 8.93
CA ASN A 455 8.79 24.99 10.23
C ASN A 455 7.49 25.80 10.06
N LEU A 456 6.81 26.15 11.16
CA LEU A 456 5.54 26.90 11.11
C LEU A 456 5.67 28.30 10.47
N ALA A 457 6.87 28.89 10.44
CA ALA A 457 7.15 30.13 9.72
C ALA A 457 7.43 29.93 8.22
N GLY A 458 7.27 28.71 7.69
CA GLY A 458 7.51 28.36 6.29
C GLY A 458 8.98 28.40 5.86
N ARG A 459 9.91 28.33 6.82
CA ARG A 459 11.35 28.26 6.53
C ARG A 459 11.81 26.82 6.54
N ARG A 460 12.68 26.46 5.58
CA ARG A 460 13.33 25.16 5.58
C ARG A 460 14.11 24.98 6.86
N PHE A 461 13.92 23.86 7.52
CA PHE A 461 14.62 23.53 8.76
C PHE A 461 15.02 22.06 8.77
N ARG A 462 15.90 21.71 9.69
CA ARG A 462 16.17 20.32 10.03
C ARG A 462 15.61 20.10 11.41
N ALA A 463 14.58 19.25 11.51
CA ALA A 463 13.98 18.88 12.79
C ALA A 463 15.10 18.42 13.75
N GLN A 464 15.27 19.18 14.84
CA GLN A 464 16.34 18.94 15.80
C GLN A 464 15.85 17.97 16.88
N ARG A 465 16.80 17.20 17.44
CA ARG A 465 16.52 16.17 18.46
C ARG A 465 15.70 16.66 19.66
N PRO A 466 15.88 17.89 20.21
CA PRO A 466 15.09 18.35 21.36
C PRO A 466 13.59 18.47 21.07
N LEU A 467 13.21 18.89 19.86
CA LEU A 467 11.81 18.97 19.41
C LEU A 467 11.22 17.60 19.05
N CYS A 468 12.04 16.54 19.02
CA CYS A 468 11.69 15.18 18.60
C CYS A 468 11.79 14.16 19.76
N GLN A 469 12.01 14.63 21.00
CA GLN A 469 12.17 13.77 22.17
C GLN A 469 10.81 13.51 22.82
N VAL A 470 10.44 12.22 22.90
CA VAL A 470 9.41 11.74 23.83
C VAL A 470 10.09 11.63 25.20
N GLU A 471 9.49 12.17 26.26
CA GLU A 471 10.02 12.04 27.62
C GLU A 471 10.22 10.55 27.96
N GLY A 472 11.47 10.13 28.19
CA GLY A 472 11.82 8.76 28.60
C GLY A 472 12.80 8.00 27.68
N GLU A 473 13.01 8.40 26.42
CA GLU A 473 13.93 7.71 25.51
C GLU A 473 15.37 8.24 25.60
N ARG A 474 16.15 7.80 26.61
CA ARG A 474 17.62 7.96 26.61
C ARG A 474 18.29 6.66 26.17
N SER A 475 18.24 6.33 24.87
CA SER A 475 19.01 5.21 24.31
C SER A 475 20.04 5.66 23.27
N ARG A 476 21.16 4.92 23.21
CA ARG A 476 22.26 5.09 22.24
C ARG A 476 21.80 4.92 20.76
N GLU A 477 20.59 4.40 20.52
CA GLU A 477 19.96 4.22 19.20
C GLU A 477 19.57 5.55 18.53
N SER A 478 19.35 6.61 19.32
CA SER A 478 18.87 7.92 18.84
C SER A 478 19.83 8.63 17.87
N SER A 479 21.08 8.16 17.74
CA SER A 479 22.09 8.81 16.91
C SER A 479 21.98 8.52 15.39
N LYS A 480 21.18 7.53 14.98
CA LYS A 480 21.09 7.03 13.59
C LYS A 480 19.79 7.36 12.83
N ARG A 481 18.92 8.23 13.35
CA ARG A 481 17.65 8.58 12.69
C ARG A 481 17.90 9.41 11.42
N SER A 482 17.24 9.06 10.31
CA SER A 482 17.32 9.81 9.04
C SER A 482 16.65 11.19 9.18
N THR A 483 16.99 12.14 8.31
CA THR A 483 16.31 13.45 8.28
C THR A 483 14.81 13.30 8.06
N TYR A 484 14.38 12.32 7.25
CA TYR A 484 12.96 12.04 7.07
C TYR A 484 12.31 11.57 8.38
N GLN A 485 12.94 10.64 9.10
CA GLN A 485 12.40 10.16 10.37
C GLN A 485 12.30 11.28 11.40
N LEU A 486 13.23 12.24 11.43
CA LEU A 486 13.15 13.40 12.31
C LEU A 486 11.96 14.31 11.95
N LEU A 487 11.65 14.49 10.67
CA LEU A 487 10.45 15.21 10.24
C LEU A 487 9.17 14.50 10.69
N ILE A 488 9.11 13.17 10.52
CA ILE A 488 7.98 12.36 10.99
C ILE A 488 7.78 12.53 12.49
N ASN A 489 8.85 12.36 13.28
CA ASN A 489 8.80 12.51 14.72
C ASN A 489 8.36 13.92 15.15
N TYR A 490 8.78 14.96 14.42
CA TYR A 490 8.34 16.33 14.68
C TYR A 490 6.82 16.47 14.52
N VAL A 491 6.25 15.96 13.42
CA VAL A 491 4.81 16.01 13.18
C VAL A 491 4.05 15.15 14.20
N GLU A 492 4.56 13.98 14.57
CA GLU A 492 3.98 13.14 15.64
C GLU A 492 3.97 13.88 16.99
N ASN A 493 5.04 14.59 17.32
CA ASN A 493 5.10 15.38 18.54
C ASN A 493 4.07 16.52 18.54
N LEU A 494 3.91 17.24 17.42
CA LEU A 494 2.84 18.23 17.28
C LEU A 494 1.46 17.62 17.53
N CYS A 495 1.20 16.39 17.02
CA CYS A 495 -0.06 15.68 17.28
C CYS A 495 -0.25 15.38 18.78
N ASN A 496 0.78 14.87 19.45
CA ASN A 496 0.71 14.54 20.87
C ASN A 496 0.48 15.79 21.74
N GLU A 497 1.13 16.91 21.40
CA GLU A 497 1.00 18.18 22.11
C GLU A 497 -0.40 18.80 22.01
N ILE A 498 -1.11 18.58 20.91
CA ILE A 498 -2.51 18.99 20.75
C ILE A 498 -3.50 17.89 21.17
N GLY A 499 -3.01 16.81 21.78
CA GLY A 499 -3.82 15.71 22.33
C GLY A 499 -4.37 14.70 21.32
N VAL A 500 -3.96 14.80 20.05
CA VAL A 500 -4.28 13.82 18.99
C VAL A 500 -3.37 12.61 19.14
N VAL A 501 -3.93 11.42 19.00
CA VAL A 501 -3.15 10.18 18.93
C VAL A 501 -2.75 9.92 17.47
N PRO A 502 -1.48 10.09 17.08
CA PRO A 502 -1.07 9.89 15.70
C PRO A 502 -1.05 8.40 15.36
N GLN A 503 -1.70 8.03 14.26
CA GLN A 503 -1.56 6.73 13.61
C GLN A 503 -0.63 6.88 12.40
N LYS A 504 0.13 5.83 12.07
CA LYS A 504 1.05 5.82 10.93
C LYS A 504 0.69 4.73 9.96
N GLU A 505 0.78 5.02 8.67
CA GLU A 505 0.62 4.06 7.58
C GLU A 505 1.72 4.27 6.54
N TRP A 506 2.37 3.19 6.10
CA TRP A 506 3.24 3.24 4.95
C TRP A 506 2.40 3.02 3.68
N LEU A 507 2.08 4.10 2.97
CA LEU A 507 1.25 4.06 1.76
C LEU A 507 1.93 3.25 0.64
N ARG A 508 1.10 2.56 -0.14
CA ARG A 508 1.53 1.78 -1.32
C ARG A 508 1.55 2.64 -2.58
N ILE A 509 2.33 3.71 -2.54
CA ILE A 509 2.54 4.68 -3.62
C ILE A 509 3.99 4.60 -4.14
N PRO A 510 4.27 4.98 -5.40
CA PRO A 510 5.62 4.99 -5.97
C PRO A 510 6.49 6.16 -5.48
N SER A 511 6.49 6.41 -4.16
CA SER A 511 7.24 7.50 -3.51
C SER A 511 8.20 6.97 -2.45
N THR A 512 9.36 7.64 -2.32
CA THR A 512 10.27 7.40 -1.19
C THR A 512 9.80 8.07 0.11
N ARG A 513 8.79 8.94 0.02
CA ARG A 513 8.18 9.68 1.13
C ARG A 513 6.75 9.23 1.35
N ASN A 514 6.57 7.94 1.54
CA ASN A 514 5.26 7.30 1.55
C ASN A 514 4.68 7.06 2.95
N LEU A 515 5.23 7.63 4.02
CA LEU A 515 4.62 7.52 5.34
C LEU A 515 3.54 8.60 5.52
N ALA A 516 2.31 8.17 5.77
CA ALA A 516 1.21 9.02 6.19
C ALA A 516 1.07 9.03 7.71
N ILE A 517 0.76 10.20 8.27
CA ILE A 517 0.32 10.36 9.67
C ILE A 517 -1.17 10.71 9.64
N ILE A 518 -1.97 9.96 10.39
CA ILE A 518 -3.43 10.10 10.47
C ILE A 518 -3.79 10.52 11.89
N GLY A 519 -4.57 11.58 12.01
CA GLY A 519 -5.18 12.01 13.28
C GLY A 519 -6.70 11.89 13.17
N ARG A 520 -7.30 10.93 13.88
CA ARG A 520 -8.77 10.74 13.93
C ARG A 520 -9.32 10.55 15.35
N THR A 521 -8.44 10.45 16.35
CA THR A 521 -8.81 10.19 17.75
C THR A 521 -7.99 11.06 18.69
N TYR A 522 -8.63 11.58 19.73
CA TYR A 522 -7.98 12.26 20.84
C TYR A 522 -7.76 11.29 22.00
N GLY A 523 -6.62 11.37 22.68
CA GLY A 523 -6.19 10.36 23.65
C GLY A 523 -7.09 10.29 24.92
N PRO A 524 -7.46 9.10 25.41
CA PRO A 524 -8.24 8.96 26.63
C PRO A 524 -7.41 9.34 27.86
N GLY A 525 -7.88 10.32 28.64
CA GLY A 525 -7.35 10.61 29.98
C GLY A 525 -6.10 11.49 30.05
N SER A 526 -5.63 12.11 28.95
CA SER A 526 -4.68 13.22 29.10
C SER A 526 -5.41 14.37 29.82
N LYS A 527 -4.77 15.07 30.76
CA LYS A 527 -5.34 16.29 31.37
C LYS A 527 -5.80 17.29 30.29
N LEU A 528 -5.10 17.28 29.15
CA LEU A 528 -5.43 17.98 27.93
C LEU A 528 -6.79 17.61 27.33
N SER A 529 -7.20 16.34 27.31
CA SER A 529 -8.43 15.86 26.65
C SER A 529 -9.75 16.45 27.20
N LYS A 530 -9.79 16.87 28.47
CA LYS A 530 -10.98 17.52 29.08
C LYS A 530 -11.02 19.02 28.81
N ASP A 531 -9.86 19.68 28.83
CA ASP A 531 -9.74 21.12 28.58
C ASP A 531 -9.80 21.46 27.08
N LEU A 532 -9.25 20.58 26.22
CA LEU A 532 -9.30 20.66 24.75
C LEU A 532 -10.71 20.54 24.16
N LYS A 533 -11.75 20.22 24.95
CA LYS A 533 -13.14 20.32 24.49
C LYS A 533 -13.59 21.77 24.30
N LYS A 534 -12.92 22.73 24.95
CA LYS A 534 -13.19 24.16 24.80
C LYS A 534 -12.32 24.76 23.70
N ASP A 535 -12.94 25.50 22.77
CA ASP A 535 -12.25 26.19 21.67
C ASP A 535 -11.10 27.08 22.15
N GLU A 536 -11.32 27.84 23.23
CA GLU A 536 -10.32 28.75 23.81
C GLU A 536 -9.05 28.01 24.27
N SER A 537 -9.20 26.79 24.83
CA SER A 537 -8.07 25.98 25.29
C SER A 537 -7.25 25.46 24.12
N ARG A 538 -7.91 25.00 23.05
CA ARG A 538 -7.23 24.55 21.81
C ARG A 538 -6.44 25.70 21.19
N GLN A 539 -7.06 26.87 21.06
CA GLN A 539 -6.41 28.06 20.52
C GLN A 539 -5.20 28.47 21.37
N ALA A 540 -5.30 28.43 22.70
CA ALA A 540 -4.19 28.76 23.58
C ALA A 540 -2.99 27.81 23.40
N ILE A 541 -3.23 26.51 23.30
CA ILE A 541 -2.18 25.51 23.06
C ILE A 541 -1.53 25.73 21.69
N VAL A 542 -2.32 25.93 20.64
CA VAL A 542 -1.79 26.18 19.29
C VAL A 542 -0.96 27.47 19.25
N LYS A 543 -1.43 28.55 19.90
CA LYS A 543 -0.66 29.81 20.02
C LYS A 543 0.66 29.63 20.76
N GLU A 544 0.68 28.81 21.82
CA GLU A 544 1.90 28.50 22.55
C GLU A 544 2.90 27.70 21.71
N ILE A 545 2.42 26.70 20.94
CA ILE A 545 3.25 25.96 19.98
C ILE A 545 3.84 26.91 18.94
N ILE A 546 3.02 27.76 18.33
CA ILE A 546 3.48 28.75 17.33
C ILE A 546 4.57 29.64 17.94
N ARG A 547 4.34 30.17 19.15
CA ARG A 547 5.31 31.02 19.86
C ARG A 547 6.63 30.29 20.11
N ARG A 548 6.59 29.01 20.53
CA ARG A 548 7.78 28.19 20.76
C ARG A 548 8.58 27.93 19.48
N GLU A 549 7.90 27.71 18.35
CA GLU A 549 8.53 27.38 17.07
C GLU A 549 9.12 28.61 16.32
N GLY A 550 9.23 29.76 17.00
CA GLY A 550 9.77 31.00 16.45
C GLY A 550 8.72 32.01 16.02
N GLY A 551 7.45 31.82 16.43
CA GLY A 551 6.35 32.72 16.15
C GLY A 551 5.98 32.78 14.67
N THR A 552 5.40 33.92 14.27
CA THR A 552 4.95 34.21 12.90
C THR A 552 5.95 35.13 12.18
N GLU A 553 7.17 35.26 12.71
CA GLU A 553 8.20 36.14 12.16
C GLU A 553 8.57 35.75 10.73
N GLY A 554 8.38 36.69 9.79
CA GLY A 554 8.63 36.48 8.37
C GLY A 554 7.46 35.82 7.61
N TRP A 555 6.33 35.54 8.27
CA TRP A 555 5.11 35.06 7.61
C TRP A 555 4.63 36.06 6.54
N ASN A 556 4.60 37.35 6.84
CA ASN A 556 4.21 38.38 5.86
C ASN A 556 5.14 38.40 4.63
N ALA A 557 6.45 38.17 4.83
CA ALA A 557 7.41 38.07 3.75
C ALA A 557 7.24 36.77 2.93
N MET A 558 6.86 35.67 3.58
CA MET A 558 6.50 34.41 2.91
C MET A 558 5.25 34.58 2.06
N VAL A 559 4.18 35.16 2.62
CA VAL A 559 2.94 35.48 1.89
C VAL A 559 3.25 36.40 0.71
N ALA A 560 4.04 37.46 0.90
CA ALA A 560 4.48 38.34 -0.19
C ALA A 560 5.25 37.57 -1.29
N LYS A 561 6.18 36.69 -0.91
CA LYS A 561 6.92 35.84 -1.86
C LYS A 561 6.03 34.86 -2.61
N LEU A 562 4.97 34.35 -1.99
CA LEU A 562 3.99 33.49 -2.67
C LEU A 562 3.21 34.27 -3.75
N LYS A 563 2.91 35.56 -3.49
CA LYS A 563 2.25 36.49 -4.41
C LYS A 563 3.15 36.93 -5.58
N GLU A 564 4.44 37.16 -5.33
CA GLU A 564 5.39 37.71 -6.32
C GLU A 564 5.87 36.70 -7.38
N ARG A 565 5.76 35.40 -7.10
CA ARG A 565 6.16 34.35 -8.05
C ARG A 565 5.16 34.29 -9.21
N GLN A 566 5.47 34.98 -10.32
CA GLN A 566 4.71 34.88 -11.57
C GLN A 566 4.58 33.42 -12.05
N PRO A 567 3.51 33.07 -12.79
CA PRO A 567 3.40 31.77 -13.44
C PRO A 567 4.51 31.65 -14.49
N SER A 568 5.66 31.11 -14.11
CA SER A 568 6.72 30.83 -15.05
C SER A 568 6.18 29.86 -16.09
N GLY A 569 6.30 30.23 -17.38
CA GLY A 569 5.92 29.39 -18.52
C GLY A 569 6.58 28.00 -18.50
N ALA A 570 7.66 27.84 -17.74
CA ALA A 570 8.16 26.57 -17.25
C ALA A 570 7.38 26.16 -16.00
N ASP A 571 6.39 25.31 -16.21
CA ASP A 571 5.76 24.54 -15.15
C ASP A 571 6.81 23.55 -14.65
N ASP A 572 7.66 24.00 -13.74
CA ASP A 572 8.50 23.11 -12.96
C ASP A 572 7.55 22.41 -11.98
N GLY A 573 6.89 21.35 -12.46
CA GLY A 573 6.38 20.24 -11.65
C GLY A 573 7.48 19.57 -10.79
N HIS A 574 8.68 20.12 -10.81
CA HIS A 574 9.71 19.92 -9.82
C HIS A 574 9.37 20.67 -8.53
N SER A 575 8.67 19.99 -7.63
CA SER A 575 9.20 19.89 -6.27
C SER A 575 10.65 19.41 -6.42
N ARG A 576 11.61 20.33 -6.47
CA ARG A 576 13.03 20.00 -6.44
C ARG A 576 13.33 19.37 -5.07
N CYS A 577 13.07 18.07 -4.98
CA CYS A 577 13.77 17.17 -4.07
C CYS A 577 15.18 17.00 -4.64
N SER A 578 16.10 17.84 -4.18
CA SER A 578 17.50 17.46 -4.03
C SER A 578 17.78 17.11 -2.58
#